data_AF-A0A150L7J3-F1
#
_entry.id   AF-A0A150L7J3-F1
#
_cell.length_a   1.000
_cell.length_b   1.000
_cell.length_c   1.000
_cell.angle_alpha   90.00
_cell.angle_beta   90.00
_cell.angle_gamma   90.00
#
_symmetry.space_group_name_H-M   'P 1'
#
loop_
_entity.id
_entity.type
_entity.pdbx_description
1 polymer ?
#
loop_
_entity_poly.entity_id
_entity_poly.type
_entity_poly.pdbx_seq_one_letter_code
_entity_poly.pdbx_strand_id
1 'polypeptide(L)' 'MELLKLVGLADAADVRLSHFSKGMKMRLNFCRALLNHPKILFLDEPTSGLDPVNARNKKI' A
#
# COMPACT_ATOMS: atom_id res chain seq x y z
N MET A 1 6.80 -6.33 8.76
CA MET A 1 6.06 -5.15 9.25
C MET A 1 6.43 -3.84 8.57
N GLU A 2 7.69 -3.62 8.19
CA GLU A 2 8.13 -2.35 7.57
C GLU A 2 7.30 -1.93 6.34
N LEU A 3 6.97 -2.85 5.43
CA LEU A 3 6.12 -2.54 4.27
C LEU A 3 4.70 -2.10 4.64
N LEU A 4 4.12 -2.68 5.70
CA LEU A 4 2.79 -2.28 6.16
C LEU A 4 2.83 -0.89 6.82
N LYS A 5 3.89 -0.56 7.57
CA LYS A 5 4.10 0.79 8.09
C LYS A 5 4.23 1.81 6.95
N LEU A 6 4.99 1.49 5.90
CA LEU A 6 5.21 2.34 4.72
C LEU A 6 3.91 2.74 3.99
N VAL A 7 2.85 1.97 4.16
CA VAL A 7 1.52 2.23 3.57
C VAL A 7 0.43 2.49 4.60
N GLY A 8 0.79 2.71 5.87
CA GLY A 8 -0.19 2.99 6.93
C GLY A 8 -1.21 1.85 7.18
N LEU A 9 -0.76 0.60 7.12
CA LEU A 9 -1.55 -0.60 7.42
C LEU A 9 -1.03 -1.39 8.62
N ALA A 10 -0.09 -0.84 9.39
CA ALA A 10 0.52 -1.55 10.52
C ALA A 10 -0.51 -1.98 11.58
N ASP A 11 -1.44 -1.10 11.94
CA ASP A 11 -2.48 -1.39 12.95
C ASP A 11 -3.57 -2.36 12.44
N ALA A 12 -3.60 -2.61 11.13
CA ALA A 12 -4.54 -3.52 10.48
C ALA A 12 -3.90 -4.86 10.10
N ALA A 13 -2.69 -5.18 10.61
CA ALA A 13 -1.94 -6.36 10.20
C ALA A 13 -2.68 -7.69 10.45
N ASP A 14 -3.44 -7.76 11.54
CA ASP A 14 -4.18 -8.96 11.94
C ASP A 14 -5.66 -8.92 11.52
N VAL A 15 -6.07 -7.88 10.81
CA VAL A 15 -7.45 -7.74 10.34
C VAL A 15 -7.66 -8.61 9.10
N ARG A 16 -8.78 -9.36 9.06
CA ARG A 16 -9.14 -10.16 7.89
C ARG A 16 -9.31 -9.28 6.65
N LEU A 17 -8.78 -9.74 5.51
CA LEU A 17 -8.84 -9.03 4.23
C LEU A 17 -10.28 -8.68 3.79
N SER A 18 -11.27 -9.47 4.18
CA SER A 18 -12.70 -9.20 3.92
C SER A 18 -13.16 -7.85 4.48
N HIS A 19 -12.57 -7.39 5.59
CA HIS A 19 -12.89 -6.13 6.24
C HIS A 19 -12.08 -4.92 5.70
N PHE A 20 -11.17 -5.14 4.75
CA PHE A 20 -10.38 -4.03 4.19
C PHE A 20 -11.23 -3.18 3.24
N SER A 21 -11.11 -1.87 3.36
CA SER A 21 -11.64 -0.94 2.36
C SER A 21 -10.94 -1.12 1.01
N LYS A 22 -11.51 -0.58 -0.07
CA LYS A 22 -10.88 -0.59 -1.41
C LYS A 22 -9.47 0.00 -1.38
N GLY A 23 -9.28 1.13 -0.68
CA GLY A 23 -7.97 1.76 -0.51
C GLY A 23 -6.99 0.92 0.29
N MET A 24 -7.43 0.25 1.36
CA MET A 24 -6.57 -0.67 2.13
C MET A 24 -6.13 -1.87 1.27
N LYS A 25 -7.02 -2.45 0.46
CA LYS A 25 -6.69 -3.54 -0.46
C LYS A 25 -5.66 -3.10 -1.52
N MET A 26 -5.79 -1.89 -2.05
CA MET A 26 -4.83 -1.31 -2.99
C MET A 26 -3.44 -1.13 -2.34
N ARG A 27 -3.40 -0.57 -1.12
CA ARG A 27 -2.15 -0.42 -0.35
C ARG A 27 -1.50 -1.76 -0.01
N LEU A 28 -2.30 -2.78 0.33
CA LEU A 28 -1.80 -4.12 0.57
C LEU A 28 -1.23 -4.74 -0.73
N ASN A 29 -1.87 -4.53 -1.88
CA ASN A 29 -1.33 -4.99 -3.16
C ASN A 29 0.00 -4.30 -3.49
N PHE A 30 0.16 -3.02 -3.15
CA PHE A 30 1.44 -2.34 -3.27
C PHE A 30 2.52 -2.97 -2.38
N CYS A 31 2.21 -3.30 -1.11
CA CYS A 31 3.12 -4.07 -0.27
C CYS A 31 3.49 -5.41 -0.90
N ARG A 32 2.51 -6.15 -1.45
CA ARG A 32 2.74 -7.45 -2.10
C ARG A 32 3.69 -7.33 -3.29
N ALA A 33 3.58 -6.28 -4.09
CA ALA A 33 4.47 -6.04 -5.21
C ALA A 33 5.92 -5.75 -4.76
N LEU A 34 6.10 -5.12 -3.60
CA LEU A 34 7.40 -4.81 -3.02
C LEU A 34 8.05 -5.97 -2.25
N LEU A 35 7.30 -7.02 -1.87
CA LEU A 35 7.81 -8.14 -1.06
C LEU A 35 9.04 -8.81 -1.68
N ASN A 36 9.10 -8.90 -3.01
CA ASN A 36 10.19 -9.57 -3.72
C ASN A 36 11.36 -8.63 -4.06
N HIS A 37 11.40 -7.43 -3.48
CA HIS A 37 12.43 -6.42 -3.75
C HIS A 37 12.69 -6.19 -5.26
N PRO A 38 11.65 -5.89 -6.05
CA PRO A 38 11.82 -5.72 -7.49
C PRO A 38 12.74 -4.53 -7.79
N LYS A 39 13.60 -4.66 -8.81
CA LYS A 39 14.44 -3.54 -9.30
C LYS A 39 13.61 -2.45 -10.00
N ILE A 40 12.48 -2.84 -10.60
CA ILE A 40 11.57 -1.97 -11.34
C ILE A 40 10.14 -2.41 -11.01
N LEU A 41 9.27 -1.45 -10.70
CA LEU A 41 7.85 -1.69 -10.43
C LEU A 41 7.02 -0.80 -11.36
N PHE A 42 6.19 -1.42 -12.19
CA PHE A 42 5.20 -0.71 -13.02
C PHE A 42 3.90 -0.57 -12.25
N LEU A 43 3.36 0.64 -12.23
CA LEU A 43 2.08 0.96 -11.61
C LEU A 43 1.23 1.69 -12.65
N ASP A 44 0.11 1.08 -13.02
CA ASP A 44 -0.89 1.75 -13.84
C ASP A 44 -1.93 2.38 -12.91
N GLU A 45 -2.10 3.70 -13.01
CA GLU A 45 -3.07 4.48 -12.23
C GLU A 45 -3.04 4.24 -10.69
N PRO A 46 -1.87 4.35 -10.01
CA PRO A 46 -1.75 3.99 -8.59
C PRO A 46 -2.56 4.90 -7.65
N THR A 47 -2.91 6.11 -8.09
CA THR A 47 -3.60 7.13 -7.29
C THR A 47 -5.12 7.11 -7.46
N SER A 48 -5.65 6.41 -8.47
CA SER A 48 -7.08 6.36 -8.78
C SER A 48 -7.94 5.69 -7.69
N GLY A 49 -7.30 5.14 -6.64
CA GLY A 49 -7.98 4.62 -5.43
C GLY A 49 -7.35 5.05 -4.10
N LEU A 50 -6.43 6.03 -4.10
CA LEU A 50 -5.76 6.54 -2.91
C LEU A 50 -6.18 7.99 -2.67
N ASP A 51 -6.90 8.22 -1.58
CA ASP A 51 -7.24 9.55 -1.06
C ASP A 51 -6.00 10.49 -1.07
N PRO A 52 -6.13 11.80 -1.41
CA PRO A 52 -5.02 12.73 -1.65
C PRO A 52 -4.03 12.91 -0.48
N VAL A 53 -4.35 12.36 0.70
CA VAL A 53 -3.62 12.55 1.95
C VAL A 53 -2.31 11.74 2.00
N ASN A 54 -2.19 10.64 1.24
CA ASN A 54 -0.94 9.85 1.22
C ASN A 54 0.04 10.21 0.09
N ALA A 55 -0.36 11.09 -0.84
CA ALA A 55 0.48 11.48 -1.98
C ALA A 55 1.62 12.45 -1.60
N ARG A 56 1.67 12.97 -0.36
CA ARG A 56 2.47 14.15 -0.03
C ARG A 56 3.73 13.94 0.83
N ASN A 57 4.11 12.70 1.17
CA ASN A 57 5.31 12.47 1.99
C ASN A 57 6.09 11.22 1.55
N LYS A 58 6.76 11.28 0.40
CA LYS A 58 7.92 10.40 0.13
C LYS A 58 8.97 11.18 -0.63
N LYS A 59 9.95 11.74 0.10
CA LYS A 59 11.31 11.89 -0.42
C LYS A 59 11.81 10.47 -0.68
N ILE A 60 11.72 10.07 -1.94
CA ILE A 60 12.57 9.02 -2.51
C ILE A 60 13.78 9.77 -3.07
#